data_AF-A0A2E6LNN3-F1
#
_entry.id   AF-A0A2E6LNN3-F1
#
_cell.length_a   1.000
_cell.length_b   1.000
_cell.length_c   1.000
_cell.angle_alpha   90.00
_cell.angle_beta   90.00
_cell.angle_gamma   90.00
#
_symmetry.space_group_name_H-M   'P 1'
#
loop_
_entity.id
_entity.type
_entity.pdbx_description
1 polymer ?
#
loop_
_entity_poly.entity_id
_entity_poly.type
_entity_poly.pdbx_seq_one_letter_code
_entity_poly.pdbx_strand_id
1 'polypeptide(L)'
;MTVRLLSYAPETAALIPLVVHEADTGNFTPLAGQAMRIEAQLQSAISFGMHNSVVCTEDVPFYGDLTALQPALEAAYLGADQVRALETICGLWPRGVRHDDLAEPLRSDRPVLLLSGEFDPITPPAYAERAAAGLTRSRHLVAPGQGHGVIARGCVPQIAEDFIEAAAVDDLDTACLDRLAADPFFVDLLGPPP
;
A
#
# COMPACT_ATOMS: atom_id res chain seq x y z
N MET A 1 10.49 -10.28 -1.99
CA MET A 1 10.09 -9.45 -0.83
C MET A 1 10.67 -8.03 -0.88
N THR A 2 11.99 -7.85 -0.93
CA THR A 2 12.64 -6.51 -0.89
C THR A 2 12.14 -5.55 -1.97
N VAL A 3 12.16 -5.97 -3.24
CA VAL A 3 11.70 -5.14 -4.38
C VAL A 3 10.26 -4.66 -4.21
N ARG A 4 9.37 -5.53 -3.70
CA ARG A 4 7.98 -5.15 -3.37
C ARG A 4 7.93 -4.01 -2.36
N LEU A 5 8.69 -4.11 -1.28
CA LEU A 5 8.60 -3.14 -0.20
C LEU A 5 9.29 -1.82 -0.56
N LEU A 6 10.28 -1.85 -1.45
CA LEU A 6 10.84 -0.63 -2.04
C LEU A 6 9.81 0.15 -2.87
N SER A 7 8.82 -0.50 -3.49
CA SER A 7 7.83 0.19 -4.31
C SER A 7 6.75 0.93 -3.50
N TYR A 8 6.79 0.87 -2.16
CA TYR A 8 5.78 1.51 -1.30
C TYR A 8 5.98 3.02 -1.18
N ALA A 9 7.19 3.54 -1.39
CA ALA A 9 7.48 4.96 -1.30
C ALA A 9 8.33 5.41 -2.50
N PRO A 10 8.11 6.61 -3.06
CA PRO A 10 8.83 7.09 -4.23
C PRO A 10 10.35 7.09 -4.01
N GLU A 11 10.81 7.44 -2.81
CA GLU A 11 12.23 7.55 -2.48
C GLU A 11 12.94 6.19 -2.60
N THR A 12 12.26 5.13 -2.16
CA THR A 12 12.79 3.77 -2.23
C THR A 12 12.53 3.11 -3.57
N ALA A 13 11.46 3.49 -4.27
CA ALA A 13 11.15 3.00 -5.60
C ALA A 13 12.20 3.47 -6.61
N ALA A 14 12.72 4.70 -6.44
CA ALA A 14 13.81 5.27 -7.21
C ALA A 14 15.10 4.41 -7.18
N LEU A 15 15.30 3.61 -6.14
CA LEU A 15 16.46 2.72 -5.98
C LEU A 15 16.30 1.38 -6.70
N ILE A 16 15.08 0.98 -7.08
CA ILE A 16 14.79 -0.36 -7.62
C ILE A 16 15.66 -0.68 -8.84
N PRO A 17 15.78 0.18 -9.87
CA PRO A 17 16.59 -0.12 -11.05
C PRO A 17 18.06 -0.36 -10.69
N LEU A 18 18.64 0.49 -9.84
CA LEU A 18 20.03 0.38 -9.40
C LEU A 18 20.28 -0.93 -8.64
N VAL A 19 19.47 -1.23 -7.62
CA VAL A 19 19.71 -2.43 -6.80
C VAL A 19 19.48 -3.73 -7.57
N VAL A 20 18.60 -3.71 -8.58
CA VAL A 20 18.42 -4.84 -9.51
C VAL A 20 19.62 -4.95 -10.45
N HIS A 21 20.13 -3.85 -10.99
CA HIS A 21 21.31 -3.84 -11.84
C HIS A 21 22.57 -4.34 -11.12
N GLU A 22 22.81 -3.88 -9.89
CA GLU A 22 23.93 -4.35 -9.07
C GLU A 22 23.82 -5.86 -8.79
N ALA A 23 22.60 -6.35 -8.51
CA ALA A 23 22.38 -7.79 -8.31
C ALA A 23 22.63 -8.60 -9.59
N ASP A 24 22.24 -8.10 -10.76
CA ASP A 24 22.47 -8.73 -12.06
C ASP A 24 23.97 -8.85 -12.40
N THR A 25 24.78 -7.88 -11.95
CA THR A 25 26.24 -7.92 -12.08
C THR A 25 26.94 -8.71 -10.97
N GLY A 26 26.17 -9.32 -10.05
CA GLY A 26 26.66 -10.17 -8.96
C GLY A 26 26.91 -9.46 -7.63
N ASN A 27 26.70 -8.14 -7.56
CA ASN A 27 26.78 -7.36 -6.33
C ASN A 27 25.43 -7.31 -5.61
N PHE A 28 25.17 -8.29 -4.74
CA PHE A 28 23.94 -8.34 -3.93
C PHE A 28 23.97 -7.44 -2.69
N THR A 29 25.10 -6.78 -2.38
CA THR A 29 25.24 -5.99 -1.16
C THR A 29 24.21 -4.85 -1.04
N PRO A 30 23.92 -4.05 -2.07
CA PRO A 30 22.88 -3.02 -1.99
C PRO A 30 21.51 -3.61 -1.69
N LEU A 31 21.13 -4.69 -2.37
CA LEU A 31 19.84 -5.36 -2.18
C LEU A 31 19.72 -5.96 -0.77
N ALA A 32 20.77 -6.61 -0.27
CA ALA A 32 20.82 -7.16 1.08
C ALA A 32 20.69 -6.05 2.14
N GLY A 33 21.38 -4.92 1.95
CA GLY A 33 21.26 -3.76 2.83
C GLY A 33 19.83 -3.19 2.88
N GLN A 34 19.15 -3.12 1.72
CA GLN A 34 17.72 -2.75 1.67
C GLN A 34 16.86 -3.75 2.45
N ALA A 35 17.08 -5.06 2.25
CA ALA A 35 16.33 -6.12 2.90
C ALA A 35 16.42 -6.03 4.44
N MET A 36 17.64 -5.88 4.98
CA MET A 36 17.86 -5.80 6.43
C MET A 36 17.18 -4.59 7.06
N ARG A 37 17.24 -3.42 6.41
CA ARG A 37 16.56 -2.22 6.91
C ARG A 37 15.04 -2.41 6.91
N ILE A 38 14.50 -2.92 5.82
CA ILE A 38 13.05 -3.15 5.68
C ILE A 38 12.56 -4.14 6.73
N GLU A 39 13.30 -5.21 6.96
CA GLU A 39 12.97 -6.19 8.01
C GLU A 39 12.93 -5.54 9.39
N ALA A 40 13.96 -4.77 9.75
CA ALA A 40 13.99 -4.05 11.03
C ALA A 40 12.82 -3.05 11.17
N GLN A 41 12.47 -2.36 10.09
CA GLN A 41 11.33 -1.44 10.07
C GLN A 41 10.00 -2.19 10.28
N LEU A 42 9.77 -3.30 9.57
CA LEU A 42 8.55 -4.09 9.74
C LEU A 42 8.42 -4.69 11.14
N GLN A 43 9.52 -5.21 11.71
CA GLN A 43 9.54 -5.76 13.06
C GLN A 43 9.17 -4.72 14.12
N SER A 44 9.53 -3.45 13.92
CA SER A 44 9.20 -2.37 14.84
C SER A 44 7.82 -1.75 14.59
N ALA A 45 7.31 -1.80 13.36
CA ALA A 45 6.03 -1.20 12.99
C ALA A 45 4.82 -2.13 13.16
N ILE A 46 5.01 -3.45 13.03
CA ILE A 46 3.89 -4.41 13.00
C ILE A 46 3.77 -5.15 14.33
N SER A 47 2.63 -4.95 15.00
CA SER A 47 2.20 -5.84 16.08
C SER A 47 1.60 -7.11 15.47
N PHE A 48 2.44 -8.12 15.24
CA PHE A 48 2.01 -9.36 14.56
C PHE A 48 0.88 -10.11 15.27
N GLY A 49 0.82 -10.05 16.61
CA GLY A 49 -0.28 -10.65 17.36
C GLY A 49 -1.63 -10.00 17.04
N MET A 50 -1.66 -8.66 16.99
CA MET A 50 -2.87 -7.92 16.59
C MET A 50 -3.18 -8.13 15.10
N HIS A 51 -2.16 -8.01 14.24
CA HIS A 51 -2.29 -8.23 12.79
C HIS A 51 -2.93 -9.59 12.47
N ASN A 52 -2.39 -10.68 13.01
CA ASN A 52 -2.93 -12.02 12.78
C ASN A 52 -4.35 -12.17 13.34
N SER A 53 -4.64 -11.55 14.49
CA SER A 53 -6.00 -11.60 15.07
C SER A 53 -7.04 -10.96 14.16
N VAL A 54 -6.69 -9.88 13.45
CA VAL A 54 -7.54 -9.23 12.44
C VAL A 54 -7.58 -10.06 11.17
N VAL A 55 -6.44 -10.30 10.53
CA VAL A 55 -6.37 -10.96 9.19
C VAL A 55 -6.99 -12.35 9.19
N CYS A 56 -6.77 -13.14 10.24
CA CYS A 56 -7.35 -14.49 10.34
C CYS A 56 -8.86 -14.48 10.58
N THR A 57 -9.40 -13.38 11.09
CA THR A 57 -10.84 -13.22 11.36
C THR A 57 -11.56 -12.54 10.19
N GLU A 58 -10.92 -11.57 9.55
CA GLU A 58 -11.56 -10.58 8.68
C GLU A 58 -11.11 -10.64 7.21
N ASP A 59 -10.01 -11.32 6.89
CA ASP A 59 -9.50 -11.39 5.51
C ASP A 59 -9.45 -12.82 4.96
N VAL A 60 -8.65 -13.70 5.59
CA VAL A 60 -8.42 -15.08 5.12
C VAL A 60 -9.71 -15.88 4.90
N PRO A 61 -10.76 -15.74 5.74
CA PRO A 61 -12.04 -16.41 5.49
C PRO A 61 -12.72 -16.04 4.16
N PHE A 62 -12.33 -14.93 3.52
CA PHE A 62 -12.86 -14.48 2.22
C PHE A 62 -12.02 -14.91 1.02
N TYR A 63 -10.87 -15.57 1.23
CA TYR A 63 -10.03 -16.05 0.12
C TYR A 63 -10.74 -17.09 -0.75
N GLY A 64 -11.69 -17.84 -0.18
CA GLY A 64 -12.39 -18.91 -0.89
C GLY A 64 -11.45 -20.06 -1.28
N ASP A 65 -11.75 -20.72 -2.40
CA ASP A 65 -10.87 -21.74 -2.98
C ASP A 65 -9.87 -21.08 -3.95
N LEU A 66 -8.61 -21.02 -3.53
CA LEU A 66 -7.51 -20.44 -4.32
C LEU A 66 -6.88 -21.42 -5.32
N THR A 67 -7.34 -22.67 -5.40
CA THR A 67 -6.73 -23.72 -6.26
C THR A 67 -6.60 -23.26 -7.72
N ALA A 68 -7.62 -22.58 -8.24
CA ALA A 68 -7.62 -22.07 -9.62
C ALA A 68 -6.63 -20.91 -9.83
N LEU A 69 -6.29 -20.16 -8.78
CA LEU A 69 -5.37 -19.03 -8.82
C LEU A 69 -3.92 -19.44 -8.56
N GLN A 70 -3.68 -20.64 -8.02
CA GLN A 70 -2.35 -21.11 -7.63
C GLN A 70 -1.29 -20.98 -8.75
N PRO A 71 -1.57 -21.39 -10.01
CA PRO A 71 -0.57 -21.23 -11.09
C PRO A 71 -0.23 -19.76 -11.38
N ALA A 72 -1.22 -18.86 -11.28
CA ALA A 72 -1.01 -17.43 -11.52
C ALA A 72 -0.22 -16.78 -10.36
N LEU A 73 -0.50 -17.18 -9.12
CA LEU A 73 0.24 -16.72 -7.95
C LEU A 73 1.71 -17.18 -8.00
N GLU A 74 1.98 -18.40 -8.44
CA GLU A 74 3.33 -18.94 -8.58
C GLU A 74 4.13 -18.24 -9.69
N ALA A 75 3.47 -17.87 -10.78
CA ALA A 75 4.10 -17.13 -11.88
C ALA A 75 4.32 -15.64 -11.56
N ALA A 76 3.61 -15.09 -10.58
CA ALA A 76 3.75 -13.70 -10.17
C ALA A 76 5.11 -13.47 -9.48
N TYR A 77 5.66 -12.26 -9.62
CA TYR A 77 6.97 -11.92 -9.03
C TYR A 77 6.99 -12.01 -7.48
N LEU A 78 5.83 -11.96 -6.83
CA LEU A 78 5.69 -12.14 -5.38
C LEU A 78 5.62 -13.61 -4.96
N GLY A 79 5.28 -14.51 -5.88
CA GLY A 79 4.96 -15.90 -5.57
C GLY A 79 3.70 -16.06 -4.71
N ALA A 80 3.45 -17.30 -4.30
CA ALA A 80 2.31 -17.67 -3.45
C ALA A 80 2.67 -17.72 -1.95
N ASP A 81 3.92 -17.44 -1.57
CA ASP A 81 4.41 -17.68 -0.20
C ASP A 81 3.66 -16.88 0.87
N GLN A 82 3.31 -15.62 0.57
CA GLN A 82 2.54 -14.79 1.52
C GLN A 82 1.15 -15.38 1.79
N VAL A 83 0.46 -15.83 0.75
CA VAL A 83 -0.86 -16.46 0.88
C VAL A 83 -0.75 -17.75 1.68
N ARG A 84 0.19 -18.64 1.30
CA ARG A 84 0.40 -19.91 2.01
C ARG A 84 0.77 -19.69 3.48
N ALA A 85 1.57 -18.67 3.79
CA ALA A 85 1.91 -18.31 5.16
C ALA A 85 0.67 -17.88 5.96
N LEU A 86 -0.18 -17.03 5.39
CA LEU A 86 -1.42 -16.60 6.04
C LEU A 86 -2.41 -17.76 6.23
N GLU A 87 -2.60 -18.62 5.23
CA GLU A 87 -3.44 -19.83 5.36
C GLU A 87 -2.92 -20.75 6.48
N THR A 88 -1.61 -20.96 6.55
CA THR A 88 -0.98 -21.79 7.60
C THR A 88 -1.17 -21.18 8.98
N ILE A 89 -0.86 -19.88 9.14
CA ILE A 89 -1.00 -19.16 10.41
C ILE A 89 -2.47 -19.19 10.84
N CYS A 90 -3.38 -18.82 9.96
CA CYS A 90 -4.81 -18.69 10.27
C CYS A 90 -5.54 -20.03 10.40
N GLY A 91 -4.94 -21.13 9.93
CA GLY A 91 -5.39 -22.49 10.26
C GLY A 91 -5.14 -22.88 11.72
N LEU A 92 -4.20 -22.20 12.40
CA LEU A 92 -3.84 -22.44 13.80
C LEU A 92 -4.25 -21.29 14.73
N TRP A 93 -4.40 -20.08 14.20
CA TRP A 93 -4.72 -18.88 14.98
C TRP A 93 -6.19 -18.87 15.43
N PRO A 94 -6.49 -18.49 16.68
CA PRO A 94 -7.88 -18.33 17.13
C PRO A 94 -8.61 -17.29 16.30
N ARG A 95 -9.83 -17.61 15.84
CA ARG A 95 -10.70 -16.64 15.17
C ARG A 95 -11.42 -15.78 16.19
N GLY A 96 -11.49 -14.49 15.89
CA GLY A 96 -12.30 -13.53 16.62
C GLY A 96 -13.76 -13.55 16.19
N VAL A 97 -14.49 -12.53 16.64
CA VAL A 97 -15.85 -12.24 16.21
C VAL A 97 -15.78 -11.15 15.15
N ARG A 98 -16.52 -11.33 14.06
CA ARG A 98 -16.79 -10.28 13.07
C ARG A 98 -18.30 -10.13 12.90
N HIS A 99 -18.74 -8.97 12.45
CA HIS A 99 -20.13 -8.78 12.07
C HIS A 99 -20.40 -9.43 10.71
N ASP A 100 -21.63 -9.91 10.48
CA ASP A 100 -21.98 -10.64 9.26
C ASP A 100 -21.96 -9.75 8.01
N ASP A 101 -22.12 -8.43 8.19
CA ASP A 101 -22.13 -7.42 7.13
C ASP A 101 -20.73 -6.85 6.82
N LEU A 102 -19.64 -7.37 7.39
CA LEU A 102 -18.29 -6.82 7.22
C LEU A 102 -17.89 -6.64 5.74
N ALA A 103 -18.33 -7.57 4.88
CA ALA A 103 -18.04 -7.54 3.44
C ALA A 103 -19.05 -6.73 2.62
N GLU A 104 -20.10 -6.18 3.24
CA GLU A 104 -21.07 -5.35 2.54
C GLU A 104 -20.45 -3.99 2.15
N PRO A 105 -20.77 -3.45 0.96
CA PRO A 105 -20.29 -2.13 0.56
C PRO A 105 -20.75 -1.05 1.53
N LEU A 106 -19.79 -0.24 2.00
CA LEU A 106 -20.07 0.91 2.86
C LEU A 106 -21.01 1.90 2.15
N ARG A 107 -22.10 2.29 2.82
CA ARG A 107 -23.01 3.34 2.37
C ARG A 107 -23.03 4.48 3.38
N SER A 108 -22.80 5.70 2.92
CA SER A 108 -22.77 6.87 3.81
C SER A 108 -23.12 8.14 3.04
N ASP A 109 -23.83 9.03 3.72
CA ASP A 109 -24.09 10.41 3.30
C ASP A 109 -23.17 11.42 3.99
N ARG A 110 -22.25 10.97 4.84
CA ARG A 110 -21.25 11.84 5.43
C ARG A 110 -20.19 12.25 4.39
N PRO A 111 -19.60 13.45 4.52
CA PRO A 111 -18.40 13.83 3.79
C PRO A 111 -17.27 12.80 4.00
N VAL A 112 -16.67 12.32 2.92
CA VAL A 112 -15.52 11.40 2.97
C VAL A 112 -14.42 11.87 2.02
N LEU A 113 -13.22 12.05 2.56
CA LEU A 113 -12.01 12.27 1.78
C LEU A 113 -11.28 10.93 1.61
N LEU A 114 -11.12 10.49 0.36
CA LEU A 114 -10.34 9.31 -0.01
C LEU A 114 -8.99 9.78 -0.56
N LEU A 115 -7.91 9.15 -0.09
CA LEU A 115 -6.54 9.51 -0.47
C LEU A 115 -5.84 8.27 -1.04
N SER A 116 -5.20 8.39 -2.20
CA SER A 116 -4.41 7.31 -2.81
C SER A 116 -3.13 7.85 -3.43
N GLY A 117 -2.08 7.04 -3.46
CA GLY A 117 -0.94 7.29 -4.33
C GLY A 117 -1.19 6.75 -5.72
N GLU A 118 -0.73 7.47 -6.76
CA GLU A 118 -0.83 7.02 -8.15
C GLU A 118 -0.20 5.63 -8.36
N PHE A 119 0.91 5.36 -7.66
CA PHE A 119 1.67 4.12 -7.76
C PHE A 119 1.59 3.26 -6.49
N ASP A 120 0.51 3.38 -5.71
CA ASP A 120 0.32 2.53 -4.52
C ASP A 120 0.22 1.04 -4.93
N PRO A 121 1.20 0.19 -4.51
CA PRO A 121 1.27 -1.20 -4.95
C PRO A 121 0.35 -2.15 -4.17
N ILE A 122 -0.32 -1.69 -3.11
CA ILE A 122 -1.11 -2.52 -2.20
C ILE A 122 -2.57 -2.07 -2.08
N THR A 123 -2.80 -0.76 -2.05
CA THR A 123 -4.13 -0.14 -2.00
C THR A 123 -4.27 0.86 -3.16
N PRO A 124 -4.29 0.38 -4.42
CA PRO A 124 -4.28 1.25 -5.60
C PRO A 124 -5.55 2.12 -5.68
N PRO A 125 -5.53 3.23 -6.44
CA PRO A 125 -6.67 4.15 -6.61
C PRO A 125 -7.99 3.45 -6.94
N ALA A 126 -7.94 2.35 -7.70
CA ALA A 126 -9.12 1.55 -8.04
C ALA A 126 -9.88 1.01 -6.80
N TYR A 127 -9.22 0.82 -5.66
CA TYR A 127 -9.88 0.39 -4.41
C TYR A 127 -10.67 1.54 -3.79
N ALA A 128 -10.14 2.77 -3.82
CA ALA A 128 -10.86 3.96 -3.40
C ALA A 128 -12.08 4.22 -4.30
N GLU A 129 -11.97 4.02 -5.62
CA GLU A 129 -13.13 4.13 -6.53
C GLU A 129 -14.24 3.11 -6.19
N ARG A 130 -13.85 1.88 -5.85
CA ARG A 130 -14.80 0.85 -5.39
C ARG A 130 -15.48 1.25 -4.07
N ALA A 131 -14.73 1.84 -3.14
CA ALA A 131 -15.28 2.33 -1.88
C ALA A 131 -16.21 3.55 -2.10
N ALA A 132 -15.86 4.45 -3.02
CA ALA A 132 -16.61 5.67 -3.33
C ALA A 132 -18.01 5.38 -3.90
N ALA A 133 -18.24 4.22 -4.51
CA ALA A 133 -19.52 3.86 -5.13
C ALA A 133 -20.73 3.94 -4.17
N GLY A 134 -20.53 3.74 -2.87
CA GLY A 134 -21.58 3.86 -1.85
C GLY A 134 -21.61 5.20 -1.10
N LEU A 135 -20.73 6.13 -1.43
CA LEU A 135 -20.54 7.39 -0.72
C LEU A 135 -21.15 8.56 -1.52
N THR A 136 -22.24 9.13 -1.03
CA THR A 136 -22.95 10.19 -1.77
C THR A 136 -22.25 11.55 -1.73
N ARG A 137 -21.32 11.74 -0.78
CA ARG A 137 -20.52 12.95 -0.59
C ARG A 137 -19.05 12.58 -0.39
N SER A 138 -18.37 12.21 -1.47
CA SER A 138 -16.96 11.85 -1.41
C SER A 138 -16.11 12.63 -2.41
N ARG A 139 -14.84 12.83 -2.07
CA ARG A 139 -13.82 13.29 -2.99
C ARG A 139 -12.60 12.40 -2.87
N HIS A 140 -12.16 11.88 -4.00
CA HIS A 140 -10.98 11.05 -4.10
C HIS A 140 -9.83 11.87 -4.68
N LEU A 141 -8.73 11.95 -3.94
CA LEU A 141 -7.50 12.62 -4.36
C LEU A 141 -6.43 11.56 -4.61
N VAL A 142 -5.93 11.53 -5.83
CA VAL A 142 -4.79 10.70 -6.23
C VAL A 142 -3.55 11.60 -6.27
N ALA A 143 -2.54 11.26 -5.46
CA ALA A 143 -1.30 12.01 -5.38
C ALA A 143 -0.32 11.55 -6.47
N PRO A 144 0.03 12.42 -7.46
CA PRO A 144 0.87 12.04 -8.58
C PRO A 144 2.27 11.57 -8.16
N GLY A 145 2.72 10.48 -8.76
CA GLY A 145 4.03 9.88 -8.50
C GLY A 145 4.24 9.29 -7.10
N GLN A 146 3.23 9.32 -6.23
CA GLN A 146 3.34 8.84 -4.86
C GLN A 146 2.95 7.36 -4.73
N GLY A 147 3.53 6.69 -3.73
CA GLY A 147 3.22 5.31 -3.36
C GLY A 147 2.19 5.20 -2.23
N HIS A 148 2.36 4.20 -1.37
CA HIS A 148 1.47 3.89 -0.27
C HIS A 148 1.50 4.94 0.85
N GLY A 149 0.33 5.33 1.35
CA GLY A 149 0.17 6.24 2.48
C GLY A 149 0.56 7.68 2.14
N VAL A 150 -0.39 8.46 1.60
CA VAL A 150 -0.10 9.81 1.07
C VAL A 150 -0.45 10.96 2.00
N ILE A 151 -1.03 10.70 3.18
CA ILE A 151 -1.53 11.76 4.07
C ILE A 151 -0.45 12.76 4.51
N ALA A 152 0.81 12.33 4.58
CA ALA A 152 1.95 13.16 4.97
C ALA A 152 2.70 13.80 3.78
N ARG A 153 2.21 13.63 2.54
CA ARG A 153 2.93 14.03 1.33
C ARG A 153 2.58 15.46 0.91
N GLY A 154 3.59 16.29 0.69
CA GLY A 154 3.44 17.66 0.21
C GLY A 154 2.37 18.44 0.98
N CYS A 155 1.34 18.89 0.26
CA CYS A 155 0.23 19.65 0.82
C CYS A 155 -0.96 18.82 1.32
N VAL A 156 -0.94 17.49 1.16
CA VAL A 156 -2.05 16.61 1.60
C VAL A 156 -2.41 16.80 3.09
N PRO A 157 -1.47 17.02 4.03
CA PRO A 157 -1.84 17.33 5.42
C PRO A 157 -2.75 18.55 5.57
N GLN A 158 -2.50 19.60 4.79
CA GLN A 158 -3.29 20.83 4.81
C GLN A 158 -4.69 20.58 4.23
N ILE A 159 -4.79 19.83 3.13
CA ILE A 159 -6.09 19.44 2.57
C ILE A 159 -6.90 18.60 3.59
N ALA A 160 -6.23 17.71 4.33
CA ALA A 160 -6.87 16.90 5.36
C ALA A 160 -7.34 17.76 6.56
N GLU A 161 -6.57 18.75 6.96
CA GLU A 161 -6.94 19.76 7.96
C GLU A 161 -8.20 20.53 7.51
N ASP A 162 -8.17 21.12 6.31
CA ASP A 162 -9.29 21.87 5.74
C ASP A 162 -10.56 21.01 5.65
N PHE A 163 -10.43 19.73 5.25
CA PHE A 163 -11.53 18.77 5.22
C PHE A 163 -12.13 18.52 6.60
N ILE A 164 -11.28 18.35 7.63
CA ILE A 164 -11.73 18.10 9.00
C ILE A 164 -12.44 19.34 9.57
N GLU A 165 -11.89 20.54 9.35
CA GLU A 165 -12.47 21.79 9.84
C GLU A 165 -13.80 22.14 9.16
N ALA A 166 -13.84 22.01 7.83
CA ALA A 166 -15.04 22.32 7.05
C ALA A 166 -16.11 21.23 7.12
N ALA A 167 -15.72 19.98 7.41
CA ALA A 167 -16.56 18.80 7.24
C ALA A 167 -17.25 18.79 5.85
N ALA A 168 -16.48 19.10 4.79
CA ALA A 168 -16.97 19.22 3.42
C ALA A 168 -15.87 18.89 2.41
N VAL A 169 -16.27 18.49 1.19
CA VAL A 169 -15.34 18.02 0.14
C VAL A 169 -15.30 18.90 -1.11
N ASP A 170 -16.29 19.78 -1.30
CA ASP A 170 -16.50 20.52 -2.55
C ASP A 170 -15.44 21.62 -2.74
N ASP A 171 -15.11 22.35 -1.67
CA ASP A 171 -14.28 23.57 -1.72
C ASP A 171 -12.82 23.36 -1.27
N LEU A 172 -12.32 22.12 -1.31
CA LEU A 172 -10.92 21.83 -0.98
C LEU A 172 -9.98 22.36 -2.08
N ASP A 173 -8.98 23.17 -1.70
CA ASP A 173 -7.91 23.58 -2.61
C ASP A 173 -6.91 22.44 -2.80
N THR A 174 -6.93 21.84 -3.99
CA THR A 174 -6.09 20.69 -4.33
C THR A 174 -5.05 21.01 -5.40
N ALA A 175 -4.91 22.28 -5.82
CA ALA A 175 -4.00 22.67 -6.90
C ALA A 175 -2.53 22.40 -6.57
N CYS A 176 -2.20 22.33 -5.27
CA CYS A 176 -0.86 21.99 -4.81
C CYS A 176 -0.43 20.55 -5.11
N LEU A 177 -1.37 19.63 -5.39
CA LEU A 177 -1.06 18.24 -5.75
C LEU A 177 -0.30 18.14 -7.08
N ASP A 178 -0.48 19.10 -7.98
CA ASP A 178 0.19 19.15 -9.29
C ASP A 178 1.72 19.34 -9.16
N ARG A 179 2.21 19.65 -7.96
CA ARG A 179 3.65 19.76 -7.66
C ARG A 179 4.27 18.43 -7.21
N LEU A 180 3.45 17.42 -6.92
CA LEU A 180 3.93 16.10 -6.57
C LEU A 180 4.39 15.36 -7.82
N ALA A 181 5.46 14.59 -7.68
CA ALA A 181 6.00 13.74 -8.72
C ALA A 181 6.74 12.56 -8.09
N ALA A 182 7.06 11.56 -8.90
CA ALA A 182 7.91 10.46 -8.46
C ALA A 182 9.36 10.96 -8.33
N ASP A 183 10.10 10.36 -7.41
CA ASP A 183 11.54 10.61 -7.30
C ASP A 183 12.27 10.05 -8.53
N PRO A 184 13.28 10.77 -9.06
CA PRO A 184 14.04 10.31 -10.20
C PRO A 184 14.87 9.06 -9.84
N PHE A 185 14.95 8.12 -10.78
CA PHE A 185 15.71 6.89 -10.58
C PHE A 185 17.20 7.15 -10.38
N PHE A 186 17.80 6.38 -9.48
CA PHE A 186 19.25 6.35 -9.33
C PHE A 186 19.89 5.68 -10.54
N VAL A 187 20.93 6.30 -11.09
CA VAL A 187 21.72 5.76 -12.20
C VAL A 187 23.05 5.16 -11.71
N ASP A 188 23.49 5.55 -10.53
CA ASP A 188 24.62 4.97 -9.81
C ASP A 188 24.42 5.14 -8.28
N LEU A 189 25.41 4.72 -7.48
CA LEU A 189 25.37 4.83 -6.01
C LEU A 189 25.45 6.28 -5.49
N LEU A 190 25.74 7.26 -6.35
CA LEU A 190 25.81 8.68 -6.01
C LEU A 190 24.47 9.39 -6.17
N GLY A 191 23.57 8.89 -7.03
CA GLY A 191 22.23 9.46 -7.14
C GLY A 191 21.55 9.34 -8.50
N PRO A 192 20.43 10.06 -8.67
CA PRO A 192 19.84 10.32 -9.97
C PRO A 192 20.76 11.19 -10.85
N PRO A 193 20.54 11.21 -12.18
CA PRO A 193 21.26 12.12 -13.07
C PRO A 193 20.93 13.59 -12.73
N PRO A 194 21.84 14.54 -13.03
CA PRO A 194 21.62 15.96 -12.81
C PRO A 194 20.49 16.55 -13.65
#